data_AF-A0A8B3EGW5-F1
#
_entry.id   AF-A0A8B3EGW5-F1
#
_cell.length_a   1.000
_cell.length_b   1.000
_cell.length_c   1.000
_cell.angle_alpha   90.00
_cell.angle_beta   90.00
_cell.angle_gamma   90.00
#
_symmetry.space_group_name_H-M   'P 1'
#
loop_
_entity.id
_entity.type
_entity.pdbx_description
1 polymer ?
#
loop_
_entity_poly.entity_id
_entity_poly.type
_entity_poly.pdbx_seq_one_letter_code
_entity_poly.pdbx_strand_id
1 'polypeptide(L)'
;MPIPKKQLSLLVELMEAMPLDGTTYETPPQIAFIPHDEVYLGYFDTTIIDRMTSLGIIELIGVHDDERQELKIKERDDFLSSWEAGVREARNGSDLHYADYANNQYAFSAGYEHWHNRNKKALKGKLTHYSSDIEYVCHGFIDAVTESPYQQY
;
A
#
# COMPACT_ATOMS: atom_id res chain seq x y z
N MET A 1 -11.28 -1.23 13.27
CA MET A 1 -10.47 -0.35 14.16
C MET A 1 -10.00 0.84 13.32
N PRO A 2 -10.09 2.11 13.78
CA PRO A 2 -9.60 3.24 13.00
C PRO A 2 -8.07 3.21 12.91
N ILE A 3 -7.51 3.33 11.69
CA ILE A 3 -6.05 3.32 11.49
C ILE A 3 -5.53 4.75 11.65
N PRO A 4 -4.55 5.01 12.53
CA PRO A 4 -3.93 6.32 12.65
C PRO A 4 -3.41 6.84 11.30
N LYS A 5 -3.71 8.10 10.98
CA LYS A 5 -3.42 8.71 9.67
C LYS A 5 -1.99 8.48 9.16
N LYS A 6 -0.97 8.68 10.02
CA LYS A 6 0.43 8.50 9.62
C LYS A 6 0.78 7.03 9.33
N GLN A 7 0.18 6.08 10.05
CA GLN A 7 0.36 4.65 9.79
C GLN A 7 -0.31 4.25 8.48
N LEU A 8 -1.53 4.76 8.22
CA LEU A 8 -2.20 4.55 6.94
C LEU A 8 -1.38 5.14 5.78
N SER A 9 -0.83 6.35 5.95
CA SER A 9 0.03 6.97 4.93
C SER A 9 1.22 6.10 4.56
N LEU A 10 1.95 5.56 5.53
CA LEU A 10 3.05 4.63 5.24
C LEU A 10 2.56 3.42 4.45
N LEU A 11 1.48 2.76 4.89
CA LEU A 11 0.96 1.59 4.18
C LEU A 11 0.55 1.92 2.74
N VAL A 12 -0.08 3.07 2.52
CA VAL A 12 -0.43 3.54 1.17
C VAL A 12 0.83 3.71 0.32
N GLU A 13 1.88 4.34 0.84
CA GLU A 13 3.15 4.51 0.12
C GLU A 13 3.78 3.17 -0.27
N LEU A 14 3.70 2.15 0.59
CA LEU A 14 4.18 0.79 0.27
C LEU A 14 3.30 0.12 -0.81
N MET A 15 1.97 0.28 -0.74
CA MET A 15 1.04 -0.31 -1.71
C MET A 15 1.04 0.40 -3.06
N GLU A 16 1.48 1.67 -3.10
CA GLU A 16 1.73 2.47 -4.30
C GLU A 16 3.15 2.28 -4.86
N ALA A 17 4.03 1.53 -4.19
CA ALA A 17 5.42 1.36 -4.63
C ALA A 17 5.50 0.60 -5.97
N MET A 18 6.41 1.07 -6.83
CA MET A 18 6.61 0.52 -8.18
C MET A 18 7.80 -0.45 -8.20
N PRO A 19 7.74 -1.53 -8.99
CA PRO A 19 8.81 -2.53 -9.02
C PRO A 19 10.09 -1.96 -9.64
N LEU A 20 11.24 -2.30 -9.07
CA LEU A 20 12.57 -2.02 -9.59
C LEU A 20 13.14 -3.29 -10.25
N ASP A 21 12.46 -3.74 -11.30
CA ASP A 21 12.74 -4.97 -12.05
C ASP A 21 13.43 -4.71 -13.41
N GLY A 22 13.92 -3.49 -13.63
CA GLY A 22 14.44 -3.01 -14.90
C GLY A 22 13.44 -2.18 -15.70
N THR A 23 12.19 -2.04 -15.24
CA THR A 23 11.23 -1.08 -15.78
C THR A 23 11.78 0.34 -15.68
N THR A 24 11.66 1.09 -16.77
CA THR A 24 12.04 2.51 -16.83
C THR A 24 10.79 3.35 -16.68
N TYR A 25 10.81 4.24 -15.70
CA TYR A 25 9.71 5.14 -15.38
C TYR A 25 10.00 6.55 -15.91
N GLU A 26 8.98 7.26 -16.39
CA GLU A 26 9.07 8.68 -16.73
C GLU A 26 9.51 9.50 -15.51
N THR A 27 8.93 9.19 -14.34
CA THR A 27 9.34 9.76 -13.06
C THR A 27 9.80 8.65 -12.13
N PRO A 28 11.03 8.71 -11.57
CA PRO A 28 11.48 7.72 -10.61
C PRO A 28 10.50 7.58 -9.44
N PRO A 29 10.14 6.34 -9.03
CA PRO A 29 9.20 6.15 -7.95
C PRO A 29 9.81 6.62 -6.63
N GLN A 30 8.99 7.23 -5.77
CA GLN A 30 9.43 7.67 -4.44
C GLN A 30 9.81 6.49 -3.55
N ILE A 31 9.00 5.43 -3.62
CA ILE A 31 9.25 4.14 -3.00
C ILE A 31 9.39 3.10 -4.10
N ALA A 32 10.52 2.42 -4.12
CA ALA A 32 10.77 1.31 -5.03
C ALA A 32 10.49 -0.01 -4.31
N PHE A 33 9.83 -0.93 -4.98
CA PHE A 33 9.71 -2.31 -4.53
C PHE A 33 10.75 -3.17 -5.24
N ILE A 34 11.51 -4.00 -4.52
CA ILE A 34 12.49 -4.93 -5.08
C ILE A 34 11.87 -6.34 -5.01
N PRO A 35 11.33 -6.89 -6.11
CA PRO A 35 10.54 -8.11 -6.06
C PRO A 35 11.31 -9.35 -5.60
N HIS A 36 12.58 -9.46 -5.99
CA HIS A 36 13.41 -10.61 -5.62
C HIS A 36 13.58 -10.78 -4.11
N ASP A 37 13.72 -9.67 -3.39
CA ASP A 37 13.97 -9.66 -1.94
C ASP A 37 12.69 -9.37 -1.14
N GLU A 38 11.62 -8.97 -1.83
CA GLU A 38 10.33 -8.51 -1.31
C GLU A 38 10.47 -7.34 -0.32
N VAL A 39 11.35 -6.40 -0.65
CA VAL A 39 11.63 -5.23 0.18
C VAL A 39 11.23 -3.93 -0.50
N TYR A 40 10.93 -2.95 0.33
CA TYR A 40 10.56 -1.59 -0.07
C TYR A 40 11.71 -0.65 0.29
N LEU A 41 12.16 0.14 -0.67
CA LEU A 41 13.27 1.06 -0.52
C LEU A 41 12.79 2.50 -0.74
N GLY A 42 13.06 3.38 0.24
CA GLY A 42 12.70 4.79 0.14
C GLY A 42 13.03 5.58 1.40
N TYR A 43 12.46 6.77 1.53
CA TYR A 43 12.61 7.62 2.71
C TYR A 43 11.31 7.64 3.52
N PHE A 44 11.39 7.26 4.79
CA PHE A 44 10.23 7.14 5.67
C PHE A 44 10.44 7.85 7.00
N ASP A 45 9.33 8.20 7.67
CA ASP A 45 9.34 8.74 9.03
C ASP A 45 9.75 7.63 10.02
N THR A 46 10.93 7.76 10.62
CA THR A 46 11.52 6.77 11.54
C THR A 46 10.60 6.49 12.74
N THR A 47 9.86 7.49 13.22
CA THR A 47 8.92 7.30 14.34
C THR A 47 7.75 6.39 13.95
N ILE A 48 7.36 6.39 12.67
CA ILE A 48 6.32 5.53 12.14
C ILE A 48 6.87 4.15 11.85
N ILE A 49 8.11 4.02 11.37
CA ILE A 49 8.78 2.73 11.23
C ILE A 49 8.80 2.00 12.58
N ASP A 50 9.34 2.62 13.63
CA ASP A 50 9.43 2.01 14.96
C ASP A 50 8.06 1.53 15.48
N ARG A 51 7.04 2.37 15.28
CA ARG A 51 5.67 2.06 15.69
C ARG A 51 5.12 0.86 14.91
N MET A 52 5.32 0.81 13.60
CA MET A 52 4.78 -0.26 12.74
C MET A 52 5.53 -1.58 12.95
N THR A 53 6.83 -1.51 13.24
CA THR A 53 7.63 -2.66 13.70
C THR A 53 7.13 -3.18 15.05
N SER A 54 6.83 -2.30 16.01
CA SER A 54 6.29 -2.72 17.31
C SER A 54 4.92 -3.40 17.23
N LEU A 55 4.15 -3.08 16.19
CA LEU A 55 2.86 -3.71 15.89
C LEU A 55 3.02 -5.03 15.11
N GLY A 56 4.25 -5.39 14.70
CA GLY A 56 4.53 -6.59 13.94
C GLY A 56 4.02 -6.55 12.50
N ILE A 57 3.81 -5.36 11.93
CA ILE A 57 3.32 -5.19 10.55
C ILE A 57 4.48 -5.16 9.55
N ILE A 58 5.55 -4.47 9.89
CA ILE A 58 6.76 -4.36 9.07
C ILE A 58 8.00 -4.73 9.87
N GLU A 59 9.11 -4.86 9.16
CA GLU A 59 10.45 -4.98 9.68
C GLU A 59 11.37 -3.98 8.97
N LEU A 60 12.24 -3.30 9.72
CA LEU A 60 13.32 -2.49 9.16
C LEU A 60 14.53 -3.41 8.94
N ILE A 61 14.86 -3.66 7.68
CA ILE A 61 15.96 -4.54 7.27
C ILE A 61 17.30 -3.81 7.37
N GLY A 62 17.33 -2.55 6.95
CA GLY A 62 18.55 -1.76 6.94
C GLY A 62 18.33 -0.30 6.57
N VAL A 63 19.40 0.47 6.70
CA VAL A 63 19.51 1.84 6.21
C VAL A 63 20.74 1.88 5.31
N HIS A 64 20.55 2.32 4.07
CA HIS A 64 21.60 2.40 3.05
C HIS A 64 22.46 3.66 3.23
N ASP A 65 23.60 3.72 2.54
CA ASP A 65 24.54 4.84 2.63
C ASP A 65 23.93 6.19 2.21
N ASP A 66 22.89 6.16 1.38
CA ASP A 66 22.11 7.33 0.97
C ASP A 66 20.92 7.62 1.89
N GLU A 67 20.93 7.06 3.10
CA GLU A 67 19.90 7.21 4.13
C GLU A 67 18.52 6.61 3.80
N ARG A 68 18.36 5.96 2.64
CA ARG A 68 17.12 5.22 2.33
C ARG A 68 16.98 4.04 3.27
N GLN A 69 15.77 3.84 3.79
CA GLN A 69 15.44 2.68 4.60
C GLN A 69 14.89 1.55 3.73
N GLU A 70 15.27 0.34 4.08
CA GLU A 70 14.79 -0.89 3.49
C GLU A 70 13.80 -1.55 4.45
N LEU A 71 12.54 -1.66 4.04
CA LEU A 71 11.45 -2.20 4.84
C LEU A 71 10.94 -3.51 4.24
N LYS A 72 10.54 -4.46 5.08
CA LYS A 72 9.81 -5.66 4.67
C LYS A 72 8.45 -5.70 5.35
N ILE A 73 7.40 -6.06 4.61
CA ILE A 73 6.08 -6.35 5.22
C ILE A 73 6.11 -7.77 5.76
N LYS A 74 5.69 -7.95 7.02
CA LYS A 74 5.58 -9.28 7.61
C LYS A 74 4.37 -10.02 7.06
N GLU A 75 4.55 -11.30 6.73
CA GLU A 75 3.49 -12.13 6.14
C GLU A 75 2.86 -11.42 4.92
N ARG A 76 3.72 -10.96 4.00
CA ARG A 76 3.35 -10.04 2.90
C ARG A 76 2.15 -10.53 2.10
N ASP A 77 2.08 -11.80 1.76
CA ASP A 77 0.96 -12.34 0.98
C ASP A 77 -0.38 -12.25 1.72
N ASP A 78 -0.39 -12.56 3.02
CA ASP A 78 -1.58 -12.40 3.87
C ASP A 78 -1.93 -10.92 4.06
N PHE A 79 -0.93 -10.05 4.14
CA PHE A 79 -1.13 -8.61 4.20
C PHE A 79 -1.77 -8.08 2.91
N LEU A 80 -1.20 -8.39 1.75
CA LEU A 80 -1.65 -7.94 0.43
C LEU A 80 -3.06 -8.44 0.12
N SER A 81 -3.31 -9.74 0.31
CA SER A 81 -4.63 -10.34 0.11
C SER A 81 -5.68 -9.73 1.03
N SER A 82 -5.34 -9.48 2.30
CA SER A 82 -6.25 -8.83 3.26
C SER A 82 -6.48 -7.36 2.91
N TRP A 83 -5.46 -6.63 2.47
CA TRP A 83 -5.59 -5.25 1.99
C TRP A 83 -6.53 -5.17 0.78
N GLU A 84 -6.30 -5.98 -0.24
CA GLU A 84 -7.15 -6.05 -1.43
C GLU A 84 -8.59 -6.39 -1.04
N ALA A 85 -8.81 -7.35 -0.14
CA ALA A 85 -10.13 -7.68 0.36
C ALA A 85 -10.80 -6.46 1.01
N GLY A 86 -10.08 -5.71 1.84
CA GLY A 86 -10.58 -4.47 2.44
C GLY A 86 -10.98 -3.42 1.41
N VAL A 87 -10.15 -3.19 0.39
CA VAL A 87 -10.44 -2.29 -0.74
C VAL A 87 -11.69 -2.75 -1.49
N ARG A 88 -11.79 -4.04 -1.78
CA ARG A 88 -12.91 -4.64 -2.52
C ARG A 88 -14.22 -4.53 -1.75
N GLU A 89 -14.23 -4.84 -0.46
CA GLU A 89 -15.42 -4.75 0.37
C GLU A 89 -15.90 -3.30 0.52
N ALA A 90 -14.99 -2.35 0.73
CA ALA A 90 -15.32 -0.93 0.74
C ALA A 90 -15.97 -0.48 -0.59
N ARG A 91 -15.40 -0.93 -1.72
CA ARG A 91 -15.93 -0.65 -3.06
C ARG A 91 -17.33 -1.20 -3.29
N ASN A 92 -17.61 -2.39 -2.76
CA ASN A 92 -18.91 -3.05 -2.87
C ASN A 92 -19.98 -2.43 -1.96
N GLY A 93 -19.61 -1.49 -1.09
CA GLY A 93 -20.52 -0.89 -0.11
C GLY A 93 -20.76 -1.77 1.13
N SER A 94 -19.92 -2.79 1.33
CA SER A 94 -19.93 -3.62 2.54
C SER A 94 -19.38 -2.85 3.75
N ASP A 95 -19.70 -3.32 4.94
CA ASP A 95 -19.22 -2.73 6.20
C ASP A 95 -17.91 -3.40 6.70
N LEU A 96 -17.20 -2.74 7.61
CA LEU A 96 -15.88 -3.12 8.10
C LEU A 96 -15.86 -4.43 8.91
N HIS A 97 -17.01 -4.97 9.33
CA HIS A 97 -17.10 -6.21 10.11
C HIS A 97 -16.48 -7.43 9.41
N TYR A 98 -16.31 -7.40 8.09
CA TYR A 98 -15.62 -8.45 7.35
C TYR A 98 -14.13 -8.58 7.70
N ALA A 99 -13.55 -7.56 8.36
CA ALA A 99 -12.19 -7.61 8.86
C ALA A 99 -11.95 -8.81 9.79
N ASP A 100 -12.97 -9.25 10.54
CA ASP A 100 -12.85 -10.37 11.49
C ASP A 100 -12.55 -11.71 10.81
N TYR A 101 -12.80 -11.81 9.50
CA TYR A 101 -12.54 -13.00 8.69
C TYR A 101 -11.23 -12.91 7.89
N ALA A 102 -10.51 -11.80 7.96
CA ALA A 102 -9.25 -11.62 7.23
C ALA A 102 -8.08 -12.23 8.00
N ASN A 103 -7.12 -12.82 7.27
CA ASN A 103 -5.86 -13.31 7.84
C ASN A 103 -5.10 -12.17 8.53
N ASN A 104 -5.21 -10.95 8.00
CA ASN A 104 -4.66 -9.74 8.60
C ASN A 104 -5.74 -8.64 8.71
N GLN A 105 -6.38 -8.57 9.89
CA GLN A 105 -7.45 -7.59 10.17
C GLN A 105 -6.98 -6.12 10.05
N TYR A 106 -5.70 -5.88 10.34
CA TYR A 106 -5.10 -4.55 10.27
C TYR A 106 -4.95 -4.09 8.81
N ALA A 107 -4.41 -4.95 7.96
CA ALA A 107 -4.29 -4.71 6.52
C ALA A 107 -5.66 -4.53 5.86
N PHE A 108 -6.64 -5.36 6.21
CA PHE A 108 -8.02 -5.22 5.74
C PHE A 108 -8.59 -3.86 6.10
N SER A 109 -8.48 -3.46 7.38
CA SER A 109 -9.00 -2.17 7.85
C SER A 109 -8.31 -1.00 7.14
N ALA A 110 -7.00 -1.10 6.90
CA ALA A 110 -6.24 -0.08 6.20
C ALA A 110 -6.63 0.06 4.73
N GLY A 111 -6.78 -1.05 4.00
CA GLY A 111 -7.26 -1.05 2.61
C GLY A 111 -8.68 -0.48 2.49
N TYR A 112 -9.57 -0.88 3.41
CA TYR A 112 -10.93 -0.35 3.50
C TYR A 112 -10.95 1.17 3.72
N GLU A 113 -10.17 1.67 4.69
CA GLU A 113 -10.08 3.09 5.00
C GLU A 113 -9.45 3.89 3.85
N HIS A 114 -8.40 3.35 3.22
CA HIS A 114 -7.76 3.97 2.05
C HIS A 114 -8.75 4.14 0.90
N TRP A 115 -9.56 3.13 0.60
CA TRP A 115 -10.57 3.23 -0.45
C TRP A 115 -11.54 4.39 -0.21
N HIS A 116 -12.08 4.52 1.00
CA HIS A 116 -12.99 5.63 1.33
C HIS A 116 -12.30 6.98 1.23
N ASN A 117 -11.06 7.10 1.71
CA ASN A 117 -10.27 8.32 1.63
C ASN A 117 -9.98 8.71 0.18
N ARG A 118 -9.65 7.74 -0.68
CA ARG A 118 -9.39 7.93 -2.10
C ARG A 118 -10.67 8.29 -2.85
N ASN A 119 -11.73 7.50 -2.70
CA ASN A 119 -13.01 7.69 -3.39
C ASN A 119 -13.63 9.05 -3.05
N LYS A 120 -13.59 9.46 -1.78
CA LYS A 120 -14.06 10.79 -1.35
C LYS A 120 -13.31 11.94 -2.03
N LYS A 121 -12.02 11.78 -2.35
CA LYS A 121 -11.22 12.80 -3.06
C LYS A 121 -11.51 12.77 -4.56
N ALA A 122 -11.63 11.59 -5.16
CA ALA A 122 -11.98 11.41 -6.57
C ALA A 122 -13.37 11.99 -6.89
N LEU A 123 -14.39 11.69 -6.08
CA LEU A 123 -15.75 12.25 -6.22
C LEU A 123 -15.80 13.78 -6.12
N LYS A 124 -14.81 14.40 -5.49
CA LYS A 124 -14.68 15.86 -5.39
C LYS A 124 -13.84 16.46 -6.52
N GLY A 125 -13.44 15.67 -7.52
CA GLY A 125 -12.58 16.09 -8.62
C GLY A 125 -11.17 16.48 -8.18
N LYS A 126 -10.72 16.04 -6.99
CA LYS A 126 -9.42 16.45 -6.41
C LYS A 126 -8.30 15.46 -6.68
N LEU A 127 -8.59 14.33 -7.31
CA LEU A 127 -7.63 13.25 -7.49
C LEU A 127 -8.01 12.40 -8.70
N THR A 128 -7.02 11.98 -9.47
CA THR A 128 -7.18 11.04 -10.58
C THR A 128 -7.38 9.61 -10.07
N HIS A 129 -8.08 8.80 -10.85
CA HIS A 129 -8.10 7.37 -10.61
C HIS A 129 -6.70 6.78 -10.80
N TYR A 130 -6.42 5.67 -10.11
CA TYR A 130 -5.19 4.93 -10.33
C TYR A 130 -5.15 4.43 -11.78
N SER A 131 -3.98 4.55 -12.41
CA SER A 131 -3.77 4.23 -13.81
C SER A 131 -2.30 3.90 -14.03
N SER A 132 -2.04 2.78 -14.69
CA SER A 132 -0.70 2.39 -15.10
C SER A 132 -0.10 3.31 -16.18
N ASP A 133 -0.93 3.96 -17.01
CA ASP A 133 -0.48 4.91 -18.04
C ASP A 133 0.24 6.15 -17.48
N ILE A 134 -0.02 6.51 -16.22
CA ILE A 134 0.61 7.65 -15.55
C ILE A 134 1.49 7.22 -14.37
N GLU A 135 1.87 5.93 -14.35
CA GLU A 135 2.75 5.37 -13.32
C GLU A 135 2.23 5.59 -11.89
N TYR A 136 0.89 5.63 -11.74
CA TYR A 136 0.25 5.86 -10.46
C TYR A 136 -0.79 4.79 -10.20
N VAL A 137 -0.36 3.72 -9.53
CA VAL A 137 -1.16 2.53 -9.21
C VAL A 137 -1.09 2.23 -7.72
N CYS A 138 -1.99 1.37 -7.23
CA CYS A 138 -1.97 0.89 -5.85
C CYS A 138 -2.49 -0.54 -5.81
N HIS A 139 -1.84 -1.40 -5.03
CA HIS A 139 -2.26 -2.78 -4.84
C HIS A 139 -3.75 -2.89 -4.47
N GLY A 140 -4.47 -3.77 -5.16
CA GLY A 140 -5.90 -4.04 -4.96
C GLY A 140 -6.87 -2.99 -5.53
N PHE A 141 -6.39 -1.84 -6.02
CA PHE A 141 -7.24 -0.84 -6.67
C PHE A 141 -7.41 -1.15 -8.15
N ILE A 142 -8.57 -0.78 -8.72
CA ILE A 142 -8.79 -0.89 -10.17
C ILE A 142 -7.87 0.08 -10.87
N ASP A 143 -7.04 -0.45 -11.76
CA ASP A 143 -6.28 0.31 -12.74
C ASP A 143 -7.24 0.74 -13.86
N ALA A 144 -7.29 2.03 -14.15
CA ALA A 144 -8.16 2.60 -15.18
C ALA A 144 -7.80 2.14 -16.61
N VAL A 145 -6.59 1.63 -16.84
CA VAL A 145 -6.15 1.13 -18.15
C VAL A 145 -6.61 -0.30 -18.37
N THR A 146 -6.32 -1.17 -17.41
CA THR A 146 -6.58 -2.62 -17.52
C THR A 146 -7.96 -3.04 -17.00
N GLU A 147 -8.68 -2.12 -16.35
CA GLU A 147 -9.96 -2.34 -15.67
C GLU A 147 -9.93 -3.50 -14.65
N SER A 148 -8.73 -3.85 -14.19
CA SER A 148 -8.48 -4.97 -13.28
C SER A 148 -7.78 -4.49 -12.01
N PRO A 149 -7.87 -5.21 -10.88
CA PRO A 149 -7.09 -4.88 -9.69
C PRO A 149 -5.59 -4.93 -10.00
N TYR A 150 -4.86 -3.86 -9.69
CA TYR A 150 -3.41 -3.86 -9.78
C TYR A 150 -2.81 -4.77 -8.70
N GLN A 151 -1.85 -5.58 -9.11
CA GLN A 151 -1.14 -6.52 -8.24
C GLN A 151 0.34 -6.14 -8.22
N GLN A 152 0.90 -6.08 -7.02
CA GLN A 152 2.31 -5.77 -6.81
C GLN A 152 3.04 -7.10 -6.66
N TYR A 153 3.64 -7.57 -7.76
CA TYR A 153 4.40 -8.82 -7.81
C TYR A 153 5.81 -8.62 -7.30
#